data_AF-A0A534PS13-F1
#
_entry.id   AF-A0A534PS13-F1
#
_cell.length_a   1.000
_cell.length_b   1.000
_cell.length_c   1.000
_cell.angle_alpha   90.00
_cell.angle_beta   90.00
_cell.angle_gamma   90.00
#
_symmetry.space_group_name_H-M   'P 1'
#
loop_
_entity.id
_entity.type
_entity.pdbx_description
1 polymer ?
#
loop_
_entity_poly.entity_id
_entity_poly.type
_entity_poly.pdbx_seq_one_letter_code
_entity_poly.pdbx_strand_id
1 'polypeptide(L)'
;MEHDLADLRSRQVEADFILPGLWPKVQIVEAGGCFLLDGFARRPHLSPADFPDQTGLECSANKLRMEAMLEPRLFSSCPLLLLTAGLVTARAVSIELSRYPGRFNVILSYDGESCAVRFHKIRAGQRWLAEDLDGYVDEGVLVVEAGSDAPWPALLAG
;
A
#
# COMPACT_ATOMS: atom_id res chain seq x y z
N MET A 1 -23.95 -9.97 26.64
CA MET A 1 -25.01 -9.98 25.61
C MET A 1 -24.89 -8.68 24.84
N GLU A 2 -23.72 -8.38 24.26
CA GLU A 2 -23.11 -9.07 23.11
C GLU A 2 -24.15 -9.25 22.01
N HIS A 3 -24.31 -8.22 21.19
CA HIS A 3 -24.54 -8.32 19.76
C HIS A 3 -24.31 -6.91 19.19
N ASP A 4 -23.66 -6.83 18.02
CA ASP A 4 -23.40 -5.63 17.20
C ASP A 4 -21.96 -5.06 17.19
N LEU A 5 -20.96 -5.92 17.41
CA LEU A 5 -19.58 -5.67 16.91
C LEU A 5 -19.25 -6.49 15.65
N ALA A 6 -20.26 -7.02 14.96
CA ALA A 6 -20.08 -7.91 13.82
C ALA A 6 -19.95 -7.23 12.45
N ASP A 7 -20.04 -5.89 12.35
CA ASP A 7 -20.13 -5.22 11.03
C ASP A 7 -19.20 -4.01 10.81
N LEU A 8 -18.06 -3.98 11.49
CA LEU A 8 -16.93 -3.16 11.05
C LEU A 8 -16.12 -3.91 9.99
N ARG A 9 -16.80 -4.28 8.89
CA ARG A 9 -16.09 -4.55 7.64
C ARG A 9 -15.41 -3.23 7.25
N SER A 10 -14.09 -3.21 7.41
CA SER A 10 -13.15 -2.31 6.74
C SER A 10 -13.78 -1.95 5.40
N ARG A 11 -14.31 -0.72 5.28
CA ARG A 11 -14.90 -0.23 4.04
C ARG A 11 -13.77 -0.24 3.03
N GLN A 12 -13.69 -1.35 2.30
CA GLN A 12 -12.90 -1.51 1.11
C GLN A 12 -13.13 -0.23 0.32
N VAL A 13 -12.07 0.55 0.12
CA VAL A 13 -12.09 1.57 -0.92
C VAL A 13 -12.49 0.80 -2.17
N GLU A 14 -13.70 1.08 -2.67
CA GLU A 14 -14.25 0.45 -3.87
C GLU A 14 -13.25 0.73 -5.00
N ALA A 15 -12.35 -0.22 -5.23
CA ALA A 15 -11.58 -0.29 -6.43
C ALA A 15 -12.39 -1.18 -7.35
N ASP A 16 -13.05 -0.57 -8.33
CA ASP A 16 -13.70 -1.29 -9.42
C ASP A 16 -12.73 -2.36 -9.96
N PHE A 17 -13.25 -3.57 -10.18
CA PHE A 17 -12.48 -4.74 -10.61
C PHE A 17 -11.49 -4.40 -11.73
N ILE A 18 -10.21 -4.72 -11.51
CA ILE A 18 -9.16 -4.48 -12.49
C ILE A 18 -9.32 -5.45 -13.67
N LEU A 19 -9.71 -4.93 -14.83
CA LEU A 19 -9.43 -5.59 -16.11
C LEU A 19 -7.93 -5.52 -16.40
N PRO A 20 -7.32 -6.52 -17.07
CA PRO A 20 -5.92 -6.44 -17.49
C PRO A 20 -5.67 -5.14 -18.28
N GLY A 21 -4.83 -4.25 -17.74
CA GLY A 21 -4.50 -2.95 -18.35
C GLY A 21 -5.21 -1.72 -17.74
N LEU A 22 -6.21 -1.90 -16.87
CA LEU A 22 -6.86 -0.83 -16.10
C LEU A 22 -6.38 -0.88 -14.65
N TRP A 23 -5.11 -0.57 -14.45
CA TRP A 23 -4.53 -0.43 -13.12
C TRP A 23 -5.15 0.77 -12.39
N PRO A 24 -5.31 0.72 -11.06
CA PRO A 24 -5.86 1.82 -10.29
C PRO A 24 -5.07 3.09 -10.59
N LYS A 25 -5.78 4.17 -10.94
CA LYS A 25 -5.16 5.48 -10.95
C LYS A 25 -4.91 5.88 -9.49
N VAL A 26 -3.69 5.68 -9.03
CA VAL A 26 -3.28 6.12 -7.69
C VAL A 26 -3.26 7.64 -7.69
N GLN A 27 -4.07 8.23 -6.82
CA GLN A 27 -4.09 9.67 -6.58
C GLN A 27 -3.67 9.92 -5.14
N ILE A 28 -2.68 10.79 -4.96
CA ILE A 28 -2.08 11.11 -3.67
C ILE A 28 -2.34 12.59 -3.39
N VAL A 29 -2.68 12.92 -2.16
CA VAL A 29 -2.89 14.30 -1.72
C VAL A 29 -2.07 14.57 -0.47
N GLU A 30 -1.57 15.80 -0.34
CA GLU A 30 -0.99 16.26 0.91
C GLU A 30 -2.08 16.87 1.80
N ALA A 31 -2.26 16.33 3.01
CA ALA A 31 -3.24 16.81 3.98
C ALA A 31 -2.68 16.69 5.40
N GLY A 32 -2.67 17.79 6.16
CA GLY A 32 -2.19 17.79 7.55
C GLY A 32 -0.71 17.40 7.71
N GLY A 33 0.12 17.64 6.69
CA GLY A 33 1.53 17.23 6.66
C GLY A 33 1.75 15.74 6.35
N CYS A 34 0.70 15.00 6.03
CA CYS A 34 0.75 13.61 5.57
C CYS A 34 0.45 13.53 4.07
N PHE A 35 1.03 12.51 3.41
CA PHE A 35 0.75 12.15 2.03
C PHE A 35 -0.18 10.96 2.03
N LEU A 36 -1.41 11.15 1.57
CA LEU A 36 -2.50 10.19 1.73
C LEU A 36 -3.10 9.80 0.38
N LEU A 37 -3.58 8.56 0.28
CA LEU A 37 -4.49 8.18 -0.80
C LEU A 37 -5.70 9.12 -0.78
N ASP A 38 -6.01 9.70 -1.94
CA ASP A 38 -7.10 10.66 -2.12
C ASP A 38 -8.47 10.08 -1.69
N GLY A 39 -8.70 8.79 -1.93
CA GLY A 39 -9.88 8.07 -1.44
C GLY A 39 -10.00 8.05 0.09
N PHE A 40 -8.87 7.86 0.80
CA PHE A 40 -8.82 7.94 2.26
C PHE A 40 -9.04 9.38 2.74
N ALA A 41 -8.38 10.36 2.12
CA ALA A 41 -8.49 11.77 2.50
C ALA A 41 -9.94 12.30 2.40
N ARG A 42 -10.71 11.82 1.41
CA ARG A 42 -12.14 12.15 1.28
C ARG A 42 -13.04 11.52 2.34
N ARG A 43 -12.69 10.34 2.84
CA ARG A 43 -13.48 9.55 3.79
C ARG A 43 -12.58 8.95 4.87
N PRO A 44 -11.99 9.78 5.73
CA PRO A 44 -11.06 9.30 6.75
C PRO A 44 -11.82 8.46 7.77
N HIS A 45 -11.25 7.32 8.11
CA HIS A 45 -11.76 6.42 9.15
C HIS A 45 -10.72 6.11 10.24
N LEU A 46 -9.58 6.80 10.19
CA LEU A 46 -8.52 6.75 11.20
C LEU A 46 -8.33 8.15 11.78
N SER A 47 -8.11 8.25 13.08
CA SER A 47 -7.79 9.53 13.74
C SER A 47 -6.27 9.69 13.84
N PRO A 48 -5.69 10.86 13.49
CA PRO A 48 -4.27 11.13 13.72
C PRO A 48 -3.85 10.97 15.20
N ALA A 49 -4.76 11.17 16.14
CA ALA A 49 -4.48 11.03 17.57
C ALA A 49 -4.25 9.57 18.01
N ASP A 50 -4.64 8.59 17.19
CA ASP A 50 -4.45 7.16 17.48
C ASP A 50 -3.03 6.68 17.13
N PHE A 51 -2.21 7.54 16.52
CA PHE A 51 -0.88 7.21 16.06
C PHE A 51 0.17 8.06 16.79
N PRO A 52 1.33 7.47 17.12
CA PRO A 52 2.41 8.22 17.78
C PRO A 52 3.05 9.25 16.83
N ASP A 53 2.97 9.03 15.52
CA ASP A 53 3.54 9.89 14.51
C ASP A 53 2.82 9.80 13.14
N GLN A 54 3.28 10.62 12.20
CA GLN A 54 2.74 10.71 10.84
C GLN A 54 3.06 9.47 10.01
N THR A 55 4.22 8.84 10.21
CA THR A 55 4.61 7.63 9.48
C THR A 55 3.66 6.48 9.79
N GLY A 56 3.26 6.28 11.06
CA GLY A 56 2.28 5.28 11.44
C GLY A 56 0.92 5.52 10.79
N LEU A 57 0.43 6.75 10.85
CA LEU A 57 -0.83 7.14 10.20
C LEU A 57 -0.78 6.91 8.68
N GLU A 58 0.27 7.36 8.00
CA GLU A 58 0.46 7.16 6.56
C GLU A 58 0.49 5.67 6.20
N CYS A 59 1.28 4.85 6.91
CA CYS A 59 1.35 3.42 6.64
C CYS A 59 0.01 2.69 6.83
N SER A 60 -0.82 3.11 7.79
CA SER A 60 -2.15 2.55 8.00
C SER A 60 -3.18 3.05 6.98
N ALA A 61 -3.17 4.35 6.68
CA ALA A 61 -4.10 4.99 5.75
C ALA A 61 -3.82 4.62 4.29
N ASN A 62 -2.55 4.44 3.92
CA ASN A 62 -2.09 4.20 2.56
C ASN A 62 -1.95 2.71 2.24
N LYS A 63 -2.84 1.85 2.74
CA LYS A 63 -2.77 0.40 2.51
C LYS A 63 -3.65 -0.01 1.33
N LEU A 64 -3.04 -0.31 0.20
CA LEU A 64 -3.67 -0.94 -0.96
C LEU A 64 -3.55 -2.46 -0.83
N ARG A 65 -4.68 -3.17 -0.82
CA ARG A 65 -4.74 -4.64 -0.73
C ARG A 65 -5.06 -5.21 -2.10
N MET A 66 -4.19 -6.04 -2.67
CA MET A 66 -4.33 -6.51 -4.06
C MET A 66 -5.57 -7.41 -4.24
N GLU A 67 -5.93 -8.16 -3.20
CA GLU A 67 -7.11 -9.02 -3.09
C GLU A 67 -8.41 -8.21 -3.14
N ALA A 68 -8.36 -6.93 -2.76
CA ALA A 68 -9.51 -6.03 -2.87
C ALA A 68 -9.73 -5.48 -4.27
N MET A 69 -8.78 -5.71 -5.19
CA MET A 69 -8.73 -5.05 -6.50
C MET A 69 -8.81 -6.05 -7.65
N LEU A 70 -8.55 -7.33 -7.35
CA LEU A 70 -8.65 -8.45 -8.30
C LEU A 70 -9.87 -9.31 -8.00
N GLU A 71 -10.44 -9.91 -9.05
CA GLU A 71 -11.49 -10.92 -8.91
C GLU A 71 -10.95 -12.14 -8.12
N PRO A 72 -11.62 -12.59 -7.04
CA PRO A 72 -11.13 -13.68 -6.18
C PRO A 72 -10.72 -14.95 -6.91
N ARG A 73 -11.47 -15.32 -7.95
CA ARG A 73 -11.20 -16.52 -8.76
C ARG A 73 -9.84 -16.49 -9.46
N LEU A 74 -9.33 -15.30 -9.76
CA LEU A 74 -8.05 -15.13 -10.45
C LEU A 74 -6.86 -15.50 -9.56
N PHE A 75 -6.88 -15.05 -8.29
CA PHE A 75 -5.78 -15.31 -7.37
C PHE A 75 -5.92 -16.61 -6.58
N SER A 76 -7.14 -17.18 -6.44
CA SER A 76 -7.30 -18.53 -5.89
C SER A 76 -6.56 -19.60 -6.69
N SER A 77 -6.46 -19.43 -8.01
CA SER A 77 -5.79 -20.39 -8.91
C SER A 77 -4.30 -20.07 -9.13
N CYS A 78 -3.90 -18.82 -8.88
CA CYS A 78 -2.54 -18.34 -9.09
C CYS A 78 -2.20 -17.25 -8.05
N PRO A 79 -1.75 -17.61 -6.84
CA PRO A 79 -1.44 -16.64 -5.79
C PRO A 79 -0.35 -15.64 -6.17
N LEU A 80 0.58 -16.03 -7.05
CA LEU A 80 1.62 -15.15 -7.62
C LEU A 80 1.05 -13.97 -8.43
N LEU A 81 -0.23 -14.02 -8.82
CA LEU A 81 -0.90 -12.89 -9.42
C LEU A 81 -1.01 -11.71 -8.45
N LEU A 82 -1.20 -11.98 -7.14
CA LEU A 82 -1.22 -10.94 -6.11
C LEU A 82 0.14 -10.26 -6.00
N LEU A 83 1.23 -11.03 -5.99
CA LEU A 83 2.59 -10.49 -5.99
C LEU A 83 2.85 -9.64 -7.23
N THR A 84 2.43 -10.11 -8.41
CA THR A 84 2.58 -9.37 -9.66
C THR A 84 1.80 -8.06 -9.63
N ALA A 85 0.54 -8.08 -9.18
CA ALA A 85 -0.27 -6.87 -9.01
C ALA A 85 0.33 -5.92 -7.98
N GLY A 86 0.89 -6.45 -6.88
CA GLY A 86 1.62 -5.70 -5.87
C GLY A 86 2.81 -4.97 -6.47
N LEU A 87 3.65 -5.66 -7.25
CA LEU A 87 4.84 -5.06 -7.86
C LEU A 87 4.48 -3.96 -8.87
N VAL A 88 3.46 -4.18 -9.71
CA VAL A 88 2.96 -3.17 -10.65
C VAL A 88 2.42 -1.95 -9.88
N THR A 89 1.65 -2.19 -8.82
CA THR A 89 1.08 -1.12 -7.99
C THR A 89 2.18 -0.35 -7.25
N ALA A 90 3.18 -1.03 -6.69
CA ALA A 90 4.32 -0.41 -6.03
C ALA A 90 5.10 0.49 -6.99
N ARG A 91 5.31 0.06 -8.25
CA ARG A 91 5.91 0.90 -9.30
C ARG A 91 5.05 2.13 -9.60
N ALA A 92 3.75 1.98 -9.78
CA ALA A 92 2.84 3.09 -10.05
C ALA A 92 2.83 4.11 -8.90
N VAL A 93 2.77 3.64 -7.65
CA VAL A 93 2.86 4.48 -6.44
C VAL A 93 4.21 5.20 -6.38
N SER A 94 5.31 4.50 -6.67
CA SER A 94 6.67 5.08 -6.71
C SER A 94 6.77 6.23 -7.71
N ILE A 95 6.25 6.05 -8.93
CA ILE A 95 6.22 7.07 -9.98
C ILE A 95 5.33 8.26 -9.58
N GLU A 96 4.20 8.02 -8.92
CA GLU A 96 3.34 9.12 -8.47
C GLU A 96 4.02 9.93 -7.36
N LEU A 97 4.61 9.25 -6.37
CA LEU A 97 5.30 9.88 -5.25
C LEU A 97 6.53 10.68 -5.67
N SER A 98 7.22 10.28 -6.75
CA SER A 98 8.39 11.02 -7.26
C SER A 98 8.05 12.42 -7.78
N ARG A 99 6.77 12.78 -7.91
CA ARG A 99 6.30 14.12 -8.28
C ARG A 99 6.21 15.07 -7.09
N TYR A 100 6.28 14.56 -5.87
CA TYR A 100 6.14 15.35 -4.65
C TYR A 100 7.50 15.64 -4.02
N PRO A 101 7.65 16.78 -3.33
CA PRO A 101 8.89 17.10 -2.64
C PRO A 101 9.12 16.19 -1.42
N GLY A 102 10.31 15.61 -1.35
CA GLY A 102 10.76 14.76 -0.25
C GLY A 102 11.12 13.36 -0.72
N ARG A 103 11.42 12.50 0.25
CA ARG A 103 11.72 11.09 0.03
C ARG A 103 10.60 10.25 0.59
N PHE A 104 10.28 9.14 -0.07
CA PHE A 104 9.17 8.27 0.30
C PHE A 104 9.59 6.82 0.22
N ASN A 105 9.11 6.00 1.13
CA ASN A 105 9.18 4.56 1.02
C ASN A 105 7.89 4.03 0.42
N VAL A 106 8.02 3.11 -0.52
CA VAL A 106 6.97 2.20 -0.98
C VAL A 106 7.31 0.81 -0.46
N ILE A 107 6.36 0.20 0.23
CA ILE A 107 6.53 -1.08 0.92
C ILE A 107 5.55 -2.06 0.32
N LEU A 108 6.05 -3.19 -0.18
CA LEU A 108 5.25 -4.33 -0.57
C LEU A 108 5.44 -5.43 0.48
N SER A 109 4.33 -5.98 0.97
CA SER A 109 4.32 -7.17 1.83
C SER A 109 3.55 -8.30 1.14
N TYR A 110 4.09 -9.52 1.17
CA TYR A 110 3.46 -10.71 0.60
C TYR A 110 3.72 -11.96 1.45
N ASP A 111 2.68 -12.65 1.89
CA ASP A 111 2.79 -13.84 2.76
C ASP A 111 2.46 -15.17 2.04
N GLY A 112 2.23 -15.12 0.72
CA GLY A 112 1.78 -16.26 -0.08
C GLY A 112 0.29 -16.25 -0.40
N GLU A 113 -0.54 -15.68 0.49
CA GLU A 113 -2.00 -15.63 0.36
C GLU A 113 -2.52 -14.21 0.16
N SER A 114 -1.77 -13.24 0.65
CA SER A 114 -2.15 -11.85 0.77
C SER A 114 -1.03 -10.92 0.33
N CYS A 115 -1.38 -9.83 -0.37
CA CYS A 115 -0.42 -8.82 -0.84
C CYS A 115 -0.92 -7.41 -0.58
N ALA A 116 -0.07 -6.59 0.06
CA ALA A 116 -0.37 -5.20 0.31
C ALA A 116 0.77 -4.27 -0.12
N VAL A 117 0.40 -3.14 -0.70
CA VAL A 117 1.31 -2.02 -0.99
C VAL A 117 0.98 -0.88 -0.04
N ARG A 118 1.99 -0.36 0.64
CA ARG A 118 1.93 0.80 1.52
C ARG A 118 2.93 1.85 1.09
N PHE A 119 2.72 3.08 1.51
CA PHE A 119 3.74 4.12 1.39
C PHE A 119 3.67 5.14 2.52
N HIS A 120 4.81 5.75 2.80
CA HIS A 120 4.93 6.86 3.74
C HIS A 120 6.10 7.77 3.35
N LYS A 121 6.07 9.02 3.81
CA LYS A 121 7.21 9.93 3.68
C LYS A 121 8.30 9.55 4.67
N ILE A 122 9.55 9.62 4.23
CA ILE A 122 10.72 9.38 5.07
C ILE A 122 10.95 10.65 5.90
N ARG A 123 10.85 10.51 7.22
CA ARG A 123 11.07 11.59 8.19
C ARG A 123 12.14 11.17 9.19
N ALA A 124 12.98 12.12 9.61
CA ALA A 124 13.99 11.84 10.63
C ALA A 124 13.31 11.40 11.93
N GLY A 125 13.76 10.28 12.51
CA GLY A 125 13.25 9.75 13.78
C GLY A 125 11.90 9.03 13.72
N GLN A 126 11.25 8.94 12.56
CA GLN A 126 10.01 8.17 12.37
C GLN A 126 10.29 6.94 11.51
N ARG A 127 9.79 5.78 11.95
CA ARG A 127 10.03 4.49 11.28
C ARG A 127 8.80 3.61 11.41
N TRP A 128 8.55 2.82 10.37
CA TRP A 128 7.47 1.83 10.38
C TRP A 128 7.98 0.40 10.51
N LEU A 129 9.04 0.07 9.76
CA LEU A 129 9.65 -1.27 9.73
C LEU A 129 10.86 -1.34 10.65
N ALA A 130 11.17 -2.56 11.11
CA ALA A 130 12.46 -2.88 11.69
C ALA A 130 13.58 -2.68 10.66
N GLU A 131 14.82 -2.47 11.13
CA GLU A 131 15.99 -2.37 10.23
C GLU A 131 16.29 -3.70 9.54
N ASP A 132 16.07 -4.80 10.26
CA ASP A 132 16.19 -6.16 9.74
C ASP A 132 14.86 -6.60 9.12
N LEU A 133 14.79 -6.55 7.78
CA LEU A 133 13.62 -7.01 7.03
C LEU A 133 13.55 -8.55 6.94
N ASP A 134 14.68 -9.25 7.09
CA ASP A 134 14.71 -10.72 7.07
C ASP A 134 14.12 -11.30 8.38
N GLY A 135 13.96 -10.47 9.42
CA GLY A 135 13.26 -10.81 10.64
C GLY A 135 11.75 -11.05 10.47
N TYR A 136 11.15 -10.67 9.33
CA TYR A 136 9.75 -10.95 9.01
C TYR A 136 9.62 -12.35 8.42
N VAL A 137 9.57 -13.36 9.29
CA VAL A 137 9.62 -14.78 8.90
C VAL A 137 8.39 -15.27 8.12
N ASP A 138 7.24 -14.63 8.33
CA ASP A 138 5.95 -15.05 7.75
C ASP A 138 5.55 -14.24 6.51
N GLU A 139 6.25 -13.13 6.22
CA GLU A 139 5.95 -12.28 5.06
C GLU A 139 7.23 -11.78 4.37
N GLY A 140 7.26 -11.89 3.04
CA GLY A 140 8.27 -11.23 2.23
C GLY A 140 8.01 -9.73 2.18
N VAL A 141 8.98 -8.93 2.59
CA VAL A 141 8.91 -7.45 2.57
C VAL A 141 9.91 -6.87 1.58
N LEU A 142 9.41 -6.07 0.64
CA LEU A 142 10.21 -5.26 -0.27
C LEU A 142 10.01 -3.78 0.07
N VAL A 143 11.11 -3.06 0.30
CA VAL A 143 11.10 -1.61 0.50
C VAL A 143 11.85 -0.94 -0.64
N VAL A 144 11.20 0.03 -1.29
CA VAL A 144 11.78 0.81 -2.38
C VAL A 144 11.61 2.28 -2.06
N GLU A 145 12.69 3.06 -2.22
CA GLU A 145 12.57 4.51 -2.20
C GLU A 145 11.92 5.00 -3.50
N ALA A 146 10.88 5.83 -3.39
CA ALA A 146 10.18 6.38 -4.54
C ALA A 146 11.12 7.16 -5.47
N GLY A 147 11.00 6.92 -6.78
CA GLY A 147 11.87 7.55 -7.79
C GLY A 147 13.30 6.98 -7.86
N SER A 148 13.65 5.96 -7.07
CA SER A 148 14.89 5.22 -7.27
C SER A 148 14.80 4.27 -8.47
N ASP A 149 15.94 4.06 -9.15
CA ASP A 149 16.16 2.95 -10.09
C ASP A 149 16.27 1.64 -9.29
N ALA A 150 15.18 1.27 -8.60
CA ALA A 150 15.06 -0.06 -8.05
C ALA A 150 15.09 -1.07 -9.20
N PRO A 151 15.60 -2.30 -8.99
CA PRO A 151 15.59 -3.35 -9.99
C PRO A 151 14.15 -3.85 -10.14
N TRP A 152 13.30 -3.03 -10.77
CA TRP A 152 11.99 -3.45 -11.23
C TRP A 152 12.21 -4.62 -12.20
N PRO A 153 11.48 -5.74 -12.05
CA PRO A 153 11.53 -6.80 -13.05
C PRO A 153 11.41 -6.20 -14.45
N ALA A 154 12.21 -6.64 -15.41
CA ALA A 154 12.21 -6.09 -16.77
C ALA A 154 10.81 -6.12 -17.42
N LEU A 155 9.96 -7.04 -16.99
CA LEU A 155 8.54 -7.13 -17.36
C LEU A 155 7.72 -5.87 -16.99
N LEU A 156 8.19 -5.09 -16.03
CA LEU A 156 7.59 -3.84 -15.60
C LEU A 156 8.21 -2.63 -16.28
N ALA A 157 9.27 -2.75 -17.10
CA ALA A 157 9.88 -1.64 -17.83
C ALA A 157 9.09 -1.32 -19.12
N GLY A 158 7.82 -0.96 -18.95
CA GLY A 158 7.00 -0.29 -19.95
C GLY A 158 6.93 1.20 -19.65
#